data_AF-A0A1V5RBU1-F1
#
_entry.id   AF-A0A1V5RBU1-F1
#
_cell.length_a   1.000
_cell.length_b   1.000
_cell.length_c   1.000
_cell.angle_alpha   90.00
_cell.angle_beta   90.00
_cell.angle_gamma   90.00
#
_symmetry.space_group_name_H-M   'P 1'
#
loop_
_entity.id
_entity.type
_entity.pdbx_description
1 polymer ?
#
loop_
_entity_poly.entity_id
_entity_poly.type
_entity_poly.pdbx_seq_one_letter_code
_entity_poly.pdbx_strand_id
1 'polypeptide(L)'
;MRNLLTLQYWFNSRPNALEGGAQKFFLVFLLALLIGCFVFQYLKTKKKGPYLKTWKKLQSFSVTNLIIGLFLLFFTYELVPFLSARILFLIWGMGMIFWLVLIGRTFFEIPKIKEEKIKEQEFKKYVP
;
A
#
# COMPACT_ATOMS: atom_id res chain seq x y z
N MET A 1 -15.47 15.74 23.48
CA MET A 1 -14.43 15.23 22.56
C MET A 1 -13.98 13.88 23.10
N ARG A 2 -14.34 12.77 22.43
CA ARG A 2 -13.96 11.43 22.88
C ARG A 2 -12.48 11.24 22.58
N ASN A 3 -11.71 10.81 23.58
CA ASN A 3 -10.26 10.63 23.48
C ASN A 3 -9.92 9.61 22.36
N LEU A 4 -9.39 10.11 21.23
CA LEU A 4 -8.93 9.32 20.08
C LEU A 4 -7.76 8.39 20.43
N LEU A 5 -7.14 8.59 21.59
CA LEU A 5 -5.99 7.83 22.12
C LEU A 5 -6.39 6.70 23.08
N THR A 6 -7.67 6.53 23.43
CA THR A 6 -8.05 5.47 24.37
C THR A 6 -8.08 4.12 23.68
N LEU A 7 -7.44 3.09 24.25
CA LEU A 7 -7.48 1.71 23.72
C LEU A 7 -8.92 1.22 23.50
N GLN A 8 -9.85 1.58 24.40
CA GLN A 8 -11.28 1.24 24.27
C GLN A 8 -11.93 1.83 23.01
N TYR A 9 -11.43 2.94 22.46
CA TYR A 9 -11.93 3.50 21.20
C TYR A 9 -11.58 2.62 19.99
N TRP A 10 -10.43 1.94 20.04
CA TRP A 10 -9.91 1.09 18.97
C TRP A 10 -10.40 -0.37 19.08
N PHE A 11 -10.64 -0.85 20.31
CA PHE A 11 -11.11 -2.21 20.62
C PHE A 11 -12.63 -2.33 20.80
N ASN A 12 -13.40 -1.26 20.57
CA ASN A 12 -14.86 -1.36 20.64
C ASN A 12 -15.39 -2.11 19.40
N SER A 13 -15.97 -3.30 19.63
CA SER A 13 -16.58 -4.18 18.61
C SER A 13 -17.94 -3.69 18.10
N ARG A 14 -18.51 -2.63 18.70
CA ARG A 14 -19.70 -1.93 18.18
C ARG A 14 -19.39 -0.46 18.01
N PRO A 15 -18.55 -0.09 17.05
CA PRO A 15 -18.40 1.31 16.72
C PRO A 15 -19.72 1.78 16.10
N ASN A 16 -20.32 2.84 16.67
CA ASN A 16 -21.30 3.63 15.93
C ASN A 16 -20.67 4.07 14.60
N ALA A 17 -21.50 4.33 13.59
CA ALA A 17 -21.10 4.79 12.27
C ALA A 17 -19.89 5.73 12.34
N LEU A 18 -18.87 5.48 11.50
CA LEU A 18 -17.66 6.28 11.42
C LEU A 18 -18.01 7.77 11.55
N GLU A 19 -17.37 8.48 12.49
CA GLU A 19 -17.55 9.93 12.60
C GLU A 19 -17.36 10.53 11.20
N GLY A 20 -18.30 11.38 10.75
CA GLY A 20 -18.39 11.78 9.34
C GLY A 20 -17.09 12.35 8.75
N GLY A 21 -16.21 12.91 9.59
CA GLY A 21 -14.85 13.31 9.19
C GLY A 21 -13.93 12.13 8.83
N ALA A 22 -13.91 11.07 9.64
CA ALA A 22 -13.11 9.87 9.39
C ALA A 22 -13.58 9.11 8.15
N GLN A 23 -14.90 9.03 7.93
CA GLN A 23 -15.46 8.41 6.72
C GLN A 23 -15.05 9.18 5.45
N LYS A 24 -15.12 10.52 5.47
CA LYS A 24 -14.65 11.35 4.35
C LYS A 24 -13.16 11.17 4.07
N PHE A 25 -12.33 11.18 5.12
CA PHE A 25 -10.89 10.93 4.98
C PHE A 25 -10.62 9.56 4.35
N PHE A 26 -11.31 8.51 4.81
CA PHE A 26 -11.15 7.16 4.28
C PHE A 26 -11.58 7.06 2.81
N LEU A 27 -12.68 7.70 2.43
CA LEU A 27 -13.12 7.77 1.03
C LEU A 27 -12.10 8.49 0.15
N VAL A 28 -11.59 9.65 0.59
CA VAL A 28 -10.54 10.39 -0.13
C VAL A 28 -9.28 9.54 -0.27
N PHE A 29 -8.89 8.81 0.78
CA PHE A 29 -7.74 7.90 0.76
C PHE A 29 -7.93 6.75 -0.24
N LEU A 30 -9.11 6.12 -0.29
CA LEU A 30 -9.41 5.09 -1.29
C LEU A 30 -9.38 5.66 -2.71
N LEU A 31 -9.90 6.87 -2.90
CA LEU A 31 -9.89 7.55 -4.19
C LEU A 31 -8.45 7.87 -4.64
N ALA A 32 -7.58 8.26 -3.70
CA ALA A 32 -6.15 8.43 -3.95
C ALA A 32 -5.46 7.11 -4.33
N LEU A 33 -5.79 5.99 -3.67
CA LEU A 33 -5.28 4.66 -4.05
C LEU A 33 -5.75 4.24 -5.44
N LEU A 34 -7.00 4.54 -5.79
CA LEU A 34 -7.57 4.27 -7.11
C LEU A 34 -6.85 5.07 -8.19
N ILE A 35 -6.65 6.38 -8.00
CA ILE A 35 -5.84 7.21 -8.90
C ILE A 35 -4.41 6.65 -9.00
N GLY A 36 -3.81 6.27 -7.87
CA GLY A 36 -2.49 5.64 -7.81
C GLY A 36 -2.40 4.39 -8.68
N CYS A 37 -3.43 3.54 -8.71
CA CYS A 37 -3.46 2.35 -9.57
C CYS A 37 -3.31 2.71 -11.05
N PHE A 38 -4.10 3.68 -11.53
CA PHE A 38 -4.03 4.14 -12.93
C PHE A 38 -2.68 4.78 -13.25
N VAL A 39 -2.16 5.64 -12.36
CA VAL A 39 -0.86 6.30 -12.53
C VAL A 39 0.27 5.27 -12.59
N PHE A 40 0.31 4.31 -11.67
CA PHE A 40 1.36 3.28 -11.66
C PHE A 40 1.24 2.31 -12.83
N GLN A 41 0.03 2.00 -13.28
CA GLN A 41 -0.19 1.21 -14.49
C GLN A 41 0.33 1.94 -15.74
N TYR A 42 0.07 3.23 -15.87
CA TYR A 42 0.60 4.06 -16.95
C TYR A 42 2.13 4.19 -16.90
N LEU A 43 2.71 4.40 -15.72
CA LEU A 43 4.16 4.48 -15.55
C LEU A 43 4.84 3.15 -15.85
N LYS A 44 4.22 2.02 -15.48
CA LYS A 44 4.69 0.67 -15.80
C LYS A 44 4.74 0.40 -17.31
N THR A 45 3.80 0.92 -18.10
CA THR A 45 3.78 0.73 -19.56
C THR A 45 4.76 1.65 -20.28
N LYS A 46 5.02 2.85 -19.76
CA LYS A 46 5.94 3.83 -20.37
C LYS A 46 7.41 3.64 -19.98
N LYS A 47 7.71 3.29 -18.73
CA LYS A 47 9.10 3.18 -18.23
C LYS A 47 9.66 1.79 -18.49
N LYS A 48 10.55 1.64 -19.47
CA LYS A 48 11.38 0.44 -19.65
C LYS A 48 12.70 0.62 -18.88
N GLY A 49 13.09 -0.37 -18.07
CA GLY A 49 14.34 -0.31 -17.29
C GLY A 49 14.29 -1.04 -15.95
N PRO A 50 15.35 -0.94 -15.12
CA PRO A 50 15.46 -1.68 -13.85
C PRO A 50 14.40 -1.24 -12.82
N TYR A 51 13.91 0.01 -12.93
CA TYR A 51 12.83 0.55 -12.11
C TYR A 51 11.43 -0.03 -12.44
N LEU A 52 11.27 -0.75 -13.56
CA LEU A 52 10.01 -1.41 -13.91
C LEU A 52 9.58 -2.41 -12.84
N LYS A 53 10.55 -3.07 -12.18
CA LYS A 53 10.27 -3.99 -11.06
C LYS A 53 9.63 -3.25 -9.88
N THR A 54 10.10 -2.04 -9.57
CA THR A 54 9.51 -1.20 -8.53
C THR A 54 8.12 -0.72 -8.92
N TRP A 55 7.92 -0.23 -10.15
CA TRP A 55 6.60 0.20 -10.61
C TRP A 55 5.57 -0.93 -10.59
N LYS A 56 5.96 -2.16 -10.94
CA LYS A 56 5.11 -3.35 -10.80
C LYS A 56 4.73 -3.63 -9.34
N LYS A 57 5.69 -3.53 -8.41
CA LYS A 57 5.42 -3.69 -6.97
C LYS A 57 4.49 -2.60 -6.44
N LEU A 58 4.70 -1.34 -6.84
CA LEU A 58 3.89 -0.20 -6.43
C LEU A 58 2.45 -0.28 -6.98
N GLN A 59 2.30 -0.77 -8.21
CA GLN A 59 1.00 -1.08 -8.79
C GLN A 59 0.30 -2.18 -7.98
N SER A 60 0.97 -3.30 -7.72
CA SER A 60 0.40 -4.40 -6.93
C SER A 60 0.01 -3.93 -5.53
N PHE A 61 0.86 -3.14 -4.89
CA PHE A 61 0.57 -2.54 -3.58
C PHE A 61 -0.72 -1.71 -3.62
N SER A 62 -0.87 -0.84 -4.62
CA SER A 62 -2.05 0.02 -4.72
C SER A 62 -3.32 -0.77 -4.98
N VAL A 63 -3.27 -1.78 -5.88
CA VAL A 63 -4.43 -2.62 -6.21
C VAL A 63 -4.85 -3.47 -5.02
N THR A 64 -3.91 -4.15 -4.36
CA THR A 64 -4.21 -4.99 -3.20
C THR A 64 -4.81 -4.16 -2.07
N ASN A 65 -4.24 -2.97 -1.79
CA ASN A 65 -4.76 -2.09 -0.74
C ASN A 65 -6.10 -1.46 -1.11
N LEU A 66 -6.34 -1.12 -2.38
CA LEU A 66 -7.64 -0.65 -2.84
C LEU A 66 -8.71 -1.73 -2.62
N ILE A 67 -8.43 -2.98 -2.99
CA ILE A 67 -9.35 -4.11 -2.80
C ILE A 67 -9.65 -4.32 -1.32
N ILE A 68 -8.61 -4.40 -0.48
CA ILE A 68 -8.77 -4.58 0.98
C ILE A 68 -9.55 -3.40 1.58
N GLY A 69 -9.24 -2.17 1.17
CA GLY A 69 -9.93 -0.97 1.64
C GLY A 69 -11.40 -0.94 1.24
N LEU A 70 -11.76 -1.42 0.04
CA LEU A 70 -13.15 -1.59 -0.38
C LEU A 70 -13.88 -2.64 0.46
N PHE A 71 -13.23 -3.77 0.77
CA PHE A 71 -13.78 -4.76 1.70
C PHE A 71 -14.00 -4.19 3.10
N LEU A 72 -13.03 -3.43 3.62
CA LEU A 72 -13.18 -2.74 4.92
C LEU A 72 -14.35 -1.74 4.90
N LEU A 73 -14.52 -1.00 3.79
CA LEU A 73 -15.67 -0.10 3.62
C LEU A 73 -16.99 -0.88 3.64
N PHE A 74 -17.05 -1.98 2.88
CA PHE A 74 -18.23 -2.83 2.78
C PHE A 74 -18.62 -3.43 4.13
N PHE A 75 -17.66 -4.01 4.88
CA PHE A 75 -17.93 -4.55 6.21
C PHE A 75 -18.33 -3.49 7.23
N THR A 76 -17.82 -2.26 7.08
CA THR A 76 -18.22 -1.14 7.92
C THR A 76 -19.64 -0.67 7.61
N TYR A 77 -20.03 -0.67 6.33
CA TYR A 77 -21.39 -0.36 5.90
C TYR A 77 -22.40 -1.41 6.39
N GLU A 78 -22.04 -2.69 6.28
CA GLU A 78 -22.85 -3.83 6.72
C GLU A 78 -22.84 -4.00 8.27
N LEU A 79 -22.12 -3.14 9.00
CA LEU A 79 -21.99 -3.14 10.45
C LEU A 79 -21.62 -4.52 11.04
N VAL A 80 -20.81 -5.31 10.31
CA VAL A 80 -20.43 -6.66 10.75
C VAL A 80 -19.60 -6.53 12.03
N PRO A 81 -20.03 -7.07 13.20
CA PRO A 81 -19.46 -6.72 14.51
C PRO A 81 -17.96 -6.96 14.66
N PHE A 82 -17.43 -8.00 14.01
CA PHE A 82 -16.00 -8.33 14.10
C PHE A 82 -15.18 -7.69 12.97
N LEU A 83 -15.74 -7.61 11.76
CA LEU A 83 -15.05 -7.13 10.55
C LEU A 83 -15.12 -5.61 10.35
N SER A 84 -15.98 -4.91 11.11
CA SER A 84 -16.03 -3.44 11.19
C SER A 84 -15.16 -2.87 12.32
N ALA A 85 -14.43 -3.73 13.05
CA ALA A 85 -13.60 -3.29 14.17
C ALA A 85 -12.54 -2.30 13.69
N ARG A 86 -12.43 -1.16 14.39
CA ARG A 86 -11.47 -0.09 14.06
C ARG A 86 -10.01 -0.56 14.07
N ILE A 87 -9.72 -1.62 14.82
CA ILE A 87 -8.41 -2.25 14.86
C ILE A 87 -7.96 -2.83 13.52
N LEU A 88 -8.90 -3.28 12.66
CA LEU A 88 -8.57 -3.80 11.33
C LEU A 88 -7.96 -2.70 10.46
N PHE A 89 -8.44 -1.45 10.58
CA PHE A 89 -7.86 -0.30 9.90
C PHE A 89 -6.43 -0.02 10.38
N LEU A 90 -6.15 -0.17 11.69
CA LEU A 90 -4.78 -0.02 12.23
C LEU A 90 -3.84 -1.12 11.75
N ILE A 91 -4.27 -2.38 11.84
CA ILE A 91 -3.49 -3.54 11.39
C ILE A 91 -3.20 -3.41 9.90
N TRP A 92 -4.21 -3.07 9.10
CA TRP A 92 -4.05 -2.82 7.68
C TRP A 92 -3.11 -1.64 7.40
N GLY A 93 -3.26 -0.52 8.12
CA GLY A 93 -2.36 0.63 8.02
C GLY A 93 -0.90 0.30 8.35
N MET A 94 -0.65 -0.47 9.41
CA MET A 94 0.69 -0.95 9.76
C MET A 94 1.26 -1.87 8.68
N GLY A 95 0.45 -2.79 8.15
CA GLY A 95 0.84 -3.65 7.04
C GLY A 95 1.22 -2.86 5.78
N MET A 96 0.47 -1.80 5.47
CA MET A 96 0.78 -0.89 4.37
C MET A 96 2.14 -0.22 4.58
N ILE A 97 2.39 0.35 5.76
CA ILE A 97 3.66 1.04 6.08
C ILE A 97 4.84 0.08 5.92
N PHE A 98 4.75 -1.11 6.51
CA PHE A 98 5.81 -2.12 6.42
C PHE A 98 6.12 -2.48 4.97
N TRP A 99 5.09 -2.68 4.15
CA TRP A 99 5.26 -3.04 2.74
C TRP A 99 5.84 -1.88 1.92
N LEU A 100 5.44 -0.65 2.21
CA LEU A 100 5.97 0.56 1.58
C LEU A 100 7.47 0.72 1.87
N VAL A 101 7.91 0.42 3.10
CA VAL A 101 9.33 0.40 3.49
C VAL A 101 10.12 -0.65 2.70
N LEU A 102 9.58 -1.86 2.52
CA LEU A 102 10.22 -2.90 1.71
C LEU A 102 10.36 -2.49 0.24
N ILE A 103 9.33 -1.83 -0.32
CA ILE A 103 9.39 -1.33 -1.69
C ILE A 103 10.42 -0.21 -1.80
N GLY A 104 10.46 0.71 -0.83
CA GLY A 104 11.45 1.79 -0.73
C GLY A 104 12.87 1.26 -0.68
N ARG A 105 13.17 0.28 0.18
CA ARG A 105 14.49 -0.39 0.22
C ARG A 105 14.89 -0.96 -1.14
N THR A 106 13.98 -1.67 -1.81
CA THR A 106 14.27 -2.23 -3.13
C THR A 106 14.52 -1.16 -4.20
N PHE A 107 13.97 0.05 -4.05
CA PHE A 107 14.25 1.16 -4.96
C PHE A 107 15.69 1.66 -4.83
N PHE A 108 16.22 1.74 -3.60
CA PHE A 108 17.61 2.16 -3.34
C PHE A 108 18.65 1.08 -3.65
N GLU A 109 18.28 -0.20 -3.65
CA GLU A 109 19.17 -1.32 -4.00
C GLU A 109 19.33 -1.52 -5.52
N ILE A 110 18.37 -1.08 -6.32
CA ILE A 110 18.41 -1.18 -7.80
C ILE A 110 19.68 -0.60 -8.44
N PRO A 111 20.20 0.59 -8.07
CA PRO A 111 21.43 1.10 -8.67
C PRO A 111 22.64 0.18 -8.43
N LYS A 112 22.76 -0.44 -7.25
CA LYS A 112 23.86 -1.36 -6.92
C LYS A 112 23.83 -2.63 -7.77
N ILE A 113 22.65 -3.22 -7.95
CA ILE A 113 22.45 -4.40 -8.80
C ILE A 113 22.75 -4.09 -10.27
N LYS A 114 22.52 -2.85 -10.72
CA LYS A 114 22.84 -2.43 -12.09
C LYS A 114 24.35 -2.37 -12.31
N GLU A 115 25.11 -1.88 -11.34
CA GLU A 115 26.58 -1.83 -11.41
C GLU A 115 27.22 -3.23 -11.39
N GLU A 116 26.71 -4.13 -10.55
CA GLU A 116 27.19 -5.52 -10.50
C GLU A 116 26.93 -6.25 -11.82
N LYS A 117 25.75 -6.06 -12.43
CA LYS A 117 25.44 -6.65 -13.75
C LYS A 117 26.29 -6.10 -14.88
N ILE A 118 26.66 -4.82 -14.83
CA ILE A 118 27.58 -4.23 -15.82
C ILE A 118 28.97 -4.85 -15.66
N LYS A 119 29.46 -4.99 -14.41
CA LYS A 119 30.75 -5.65 -14.12
C LYS A 119 30.77 -7.12 -14.54
N GLU A 120 29.70 -7.88 -14.30
CA GLU A 120 29.59 -9.27 -14.76
C GLU A 120 29.55 -9.38 -16.30
N GLN A 121 28.88 -8.44 -16.98
CA GLN A 121 28.84 -8.39 -18.45
C GLN A 121 30.20 -8.01 -19.04
N GLU A 122 30.93 -7.10 -18.41
CA GLU A 122 32.31 -6.81 -18.78
C GLU A 122 33.20 -8.04 -18.54
N PHE A 123 33.09 -8.71 -17.40
CA PHE A 123 33.90 -9.91 -17.09
C PHE A 123 33.64 -11.05 -18.08
N LYS A 124 32.38 -11.32 -18.43
CA LYS A 124 32.00 -12.32 -19.45
C LYS A 124 32.42 -11.95 -20.87
N LYS A 125 32.72 -10.68 -21.14
CA LYS A 125 33.27 -10.26 -22.44
C LYS A 125 34.73 -10.69 -22.63
N TYR A 126 35.45 -10.96 -21.53
CA TYR A 126 36.87 -11.31 -21.52
C TYR A 126 37.14 -12.80 -21.27
N VAL A 127 36.11 -13.60 -21.01
CA VAL A 127 36.24 -15.06 -20.86
C VAL A 127 35.46 -15.73 -21.99
N PRO A 128 36.15 -16.30 -23.01
CA PRO A 128 35.50 -17.01 -24.11
C PRO A 128 34.82 -18.32 -23.69
#